data_AF-A0A2Z4JZX7-F1
#
_entry.id   AF-A0A2Z4JZX7-F1
#
_cell.length_a   1.000
_cell.length_b   1.000
_cell.length_c   1.000
_cell.angle_alpha   90.00
_cell.angle_beta   90.00
_cell.angle_gamma   90.00
#
_symmetry.space_group_name_H-M   'P 1'
#
loop_
_entity.id
_entity.type
_entity.pdbx_description
1 polymer ?
#
loop_
_entity_poly.entity_id
_entity_poly.type
_entity_poly.pdbx_seq_one_letter_code
_entity_poly.pdbx_strand_id
1 'polypeptide(L)'
;MREGLISLASGSLFGAGLAISGMMDPSRVRGFLDIFGNWDPTLAFVMGGAVAVMAIAWLVKARMAKPAMAEKFNIPGTRTIDRKLIVGAALFGVGWGLAGLCPGPALGALVIEPMPAGIFVLSMIAGMAIHRAAKL
;
A
#
# COMPACT_ATOMS: atom_id res chain seq x y z
N MET A 1 -14.57 18.74 -10.24
CA MET A 1 -15.66 18.03 -9.52
C MET A 1 -15.70 16.53 -9.81
N ARG A 2 -15.69 16.08 -11.08
CA ARG A 2 -15.71 14.65 -11.43
C ARG A 2 -14.56 13.83 -10.83
N GLU A 3 -13.33 14.34 -10.87
CA GLU A 3 -12.14 13.64 -10.35
C GLU A 3 -12.19 13.41 -8.83
N GLY A 4 -12.70 14.38 -8.07
CA GLY A 4 -12.82 14.26 -6.61
C GLY A 4 -13.83 13.19 -6.20
N LEU A 5 -14.97 13.13 -6.88
CA LEU A 5 -15.98 12.09 -6.63
C LEU A 5 -15.46 10.69 -6.98
N ILE A 6 -14.73 10.56 -8.09
CA ILE A 6 -14.11 9.28 -8.48
C ILE A 6 -13.05 8.86 -7.46
N SER A 7 -12.19 9.80 -7.04
CA SER A 7 -11.14 9.53 -6.05
C SER A 7 -11.74 9.10 -4.70
N LEU A 8 -12.81 9.76 -4.27
CA LEU A 8 -13.54 9.40 -3.06
C LEU A 8 -14.20 8.02 -3.19
N ALA A 9 -14.86 7.74 -4.32
CA ALA A 9 -15.48 6.44 -4.57
C ALA A 9 -14.44 5.30 -4.60
N SER A 10 -13.30 5.50 -5.28
CA SER A 10 -12.20 4.54 -5.31
C SER A 10 -11.56 4.35 -3.93
N GLY A 11 -11.36 5.43 -3.17
CA GLY A 11 -10.85 5.39 -1.81
C GLY A 11 -11.78 4.65 -0.85
N SER A 12 -13.08 4.92 -0.91
CA SER A 12 -14.09 4.22 -0.11
C SER A 12 -14.17 2.73 -0.47
N LEU A 13 -14.11 2.39 -1.77
CA LEU A 13 -14.09 0.99 -2.21
C LEU A 13 -12.83 0.26 -1.71
N PHE A 14 -11.67 0.89 -1.80
CA PHE A 14 -10.42 0.36 -1.29
C PHE A 14 -10.46 0.17 0.23
N GLY A 15 -10.92 1.19 0.97
CA GLY A 15 -11.09 1.11 2.42
C GLY A 15 -12.08 0.03 2.85
N ALA A 16 -13.21 -0.10 2.16
CA ALA A 16 -14.17 -1.19 2.40
C ALA A 16 -13.53 -2.57 2.15
N GLY A 17 -12.74 -2.72 1.09
CA GLY A 17 -11.98 -3.94 0.82
C GLY A 17 -10.97 -4.27 1.93
N LEU A 18 -10.24 -3.28 2.44
CA LEU A 18 -9.33 -3.46 3.58
C LEU A 18 -10.07 -3.87 4.86
N ALA A 19 -11.23 -3.28 5.11
CA ALA A 19 -12.06 -3.62 6.26
C ALA A 19 -12.60 -5.05 6.18
N ILE A 20 -13.16 -5.44 5.04
CA ILE A 20 -13.74 -6.78 4.83
C ILE A 20 -12.66 -7.87 4.85
N SER A 21 -11.48 -7.60 4.28
CA SER A 21 -10.36 -8.56 4.27
C SER A 21 -9.66 -8.71 5.63
N GLY A 22 -9.93 -7.84 6.60
CA GLY A 22 -9.24 -7.84 7.90
C GLY A 22 -7.77 -7.41 7.81
N MET A 23 -7.36 -6.80 6.70
CA MET A 23 -5.98 -6.35 6.46
C MET A 23 -5.53 -5.20 7.37
N MET A 24 -6.47 -4.59 8.09
CA MET A 24 -6.19 -3.53 9.07
C MET A 24 -5.60 -4.09 10.37
N ASP A 25 -5.67 -5.40 10.59
CA ASP A 25 -5.11 -6.06 11.77
C ASP A 25 -3.62 -6.43 11.53
N PRO A 26 -2.68 -5.87 12.32
CA PRO A 26 -1.27 -6.19 12.21
C PRO A 26 -0.93 -7.67 12.42
N SER A 27 -1.75 -8.41 13.18
CA SER A 27 -1.54 -9.82 13.47
C SER A 27 -1.58 -10.69 12.23
N ARG A 28 -2.43 -10.35 11.24
CA ARG A 28 -2.54 -11.04 9.95
C ARG A 28 -1.25 -10.97 9.15
N VAL A 29 -0.63 -9.79 9.16
CA VAL A 29 0.64 -9.56 8.48
C VAL A 29 1.77 -10.36 9.15
N ARG A 30 1.85 -10.30 10.48
CA ARG A 30 2.89 -11.04 11.22
C ARG A 30 2.69 -12.55 11.10
N GLY A 31 1.45 -13.03 11.16
CA GLY A 31 1.11 -14.44 10.98
C GLY A 31 1.43 -14.97 9.58
N PHE A 32 1.33 -14.13 8.55
CA PHE A 32 1.81 -14.50 7.21
C PHE A 32 3.34 -14.61 7.13
N LEU A 33 4.06 -13.77 7.87
CA LEU A 33 5.53 -13.82 7.91
C LEU A 33 6.09 -14.93 8.80
N ASP A 34 5.29 -15.45 9.73
CA ASP A 34 5.66 -16.51 10.65
C ASP A 34 5.62 -17.90 9.98
N ILE A 35 6.51 -18.09 8.99
CA ILE A 35 6.60 -19.34 8.19
C ILE A 35 7.02 -20.55 9.04
N PHE A 36 7.71 -20.31 10.16
CA PHE A 36 8.19 -21.36 11.07
C PHE A 36 7.22 -21.68 12.22
N GLY A 37 6.14 -20.90 12.38
CA GLY A 37 5.16 -21.02 13.45
C GLY A 37 3.74 -21.26 12.91
N ASN A 38 2.79 -20.45 13.37
CA ASN A 38 1.38 -20.60 13.02
C ASN A 38 1.05 -19.78 11.76
N TRP A 39 1.58 -20.24 10.63
CA TRP A 39 1.51 -19.53 9.35
C TRP A 39 0.07 -19.31 8.86
N ASP A 40 -0.32 -18.05 8.67
CA ASP A 40 -1.65 -17.65 8.15
C ASP A 40 -1.57 -17.27 6.65
N PRO A 41 -2.10 -18.09 5.72
CA PRO A 41 -2.04 -17.82 4.28
C PRO A 41 -3.01 -16.72 3.80
N THR A 42 -3.87 -16.18 4.67
CA THR A 42 -4.91 -15.20 4.30
C THR A 42 -4.33 -14.03 3.51
N LEU A 43 -3.16 -13.51 3.92
CA LEU A 43 -2.51 -12.40 3.23
C LEU A 43 -2.15 -12.72 1.78
N ALA A 44 -1.69 -13.95 1.50
CA ALA A 44 -1.34 -14.35 0.13
C ALA A 44 -2.54 -14.34 -0.81
N PHE A 45 -3.73 -14.73 -0.34
CA PHE A 45 -4.94 -14.69 -1.15
C PHE A 45 -5.37 -13.25 -1.45
N VAL A 46 -5.33 -12.37 -0.44
CA VAL A 46 -5.67 -10.95 -0.61
C VAL A 46 -4.68 -10.25 -1.54
N MET A 47 -3.38 -10.41 -1.28
CA MET A 47 -2.32 -9.83 -2.12
C MET A 47 -2.33 -10.41 -3.53
N GLY A 48 -2.49 -11.74 -3.66
CA GLY A 48 -2.57 -12.42 -4.95
C GLY A 48 -3.76 -11.94 -5.78
N GLY A 49 -4.93 -11.79 -5.17
CA GLY A 49 -6.11 -11.21 -5.81
C GLY A 49 -5.87 -9.77 -6.27
N ALA A 50 -5.29 -8.93 -5.41
CA ALA A 50 -4.96 -7.54 -5.76
C ALA A 50 -3.97 -7.45 -6.92
N VAL A 51 -2.92 -8.28 -6.90
CA VAL A 51 -1.90 -8.35 -7.97
C VAL A 51 -2.52 -8.84 -9.28
N ALA A 52 -3.39 -9.86 -9.23
CA ALA A 52 -4.06 -10.38 -10.42
C ALA A 52 -4.96 -9.32 -11.08
N VAL A 53 -5.77 -8.62 -10.29
CA VAL A 53 -6.62 -7.52 -10.78
C VAL A 53 -5.77 -6.40 -11.37
N MET A 54 -4.66 -6.04 -10.71
CA MET A 54 -3.74 -5.01 -11.22
C MET A 54 -3.02 -5.45 -12.51
N ALA A 55 -2.66 -6.72 -12.63
CA ALA A 55 -2.07 -7.27 -13.85
C ALA A 55 -3.05 -7.17 -15.04
N ILE A 56 -4.32 -7.51 -14.82
CA ILE A 56 -5.40 -7.33 -15.80
C ILE A 56 -5.55 -5.84 -16.15
N ALA A 57 -5.56 -4.95 -15.16
CA ALA A 57 -5.65 -3.51 -15.39
C ALA A 57 -4.50 -3.00 -16.28
N TRP A 58 -3.28 -3.51 -16.10
CA TRP A 58 -2.14 -3.18 -16.97
C TRP A 58 -2.35 -3.69 -18.40
N LEU A 59 -2.82 -4.94 -18.58
CA LEU A 59 -3.13 -5.48 -19.91
C LEU A 59 -4.19 -4.65 -20.64
N VAL A 60 -5.23 -4.22 -19.94
CA VAL A 60 -6.27 -3.32 -20.47
C VAL A 60 -5.66 -1.97 -20.84
N LYS A 61 -4.87 -1.38 -19.93
CA LYS A 61 -4.19 -0.10 -20.18
C LYS A 61 -3.26 -0.15 -21.39
N ALA A 62 -2.61 -1.28 -21.67
CA ALA A 62 -1.76 -1.46 -22.85
C ALA A 62 -2.55 -1.30 -24.17
N ARG A 63 -3.86 -1.51 -24.15
CA ARG A 63 -4.77 -1.31 -25.29
C ARG A 63 -5.46 0.05 -25.30
N MET A 64 -5.24 0.89 -24.29
CA MET A 64 -5.88 2.21 -24.17
C MET A 64 -4.93 3.32 -24.59
N ALA A 65 -5.37 4.16 -25.54
CA ALA A 65 -4.62 5.35 -25.95
C ALA A 65 -4.66 6.47 -24.89
N LYS A 66 -5.76 6.59 -24.14
CA LYS A 66 -5.97 7.61 -23.11
C LYS A 66 -6.76 7.04 -21.91
N PRO A 67 -6.60 7.60 -20.70
CA PRO A 67 -7.45 7.23 -19.57
C PRO A 67 -8.92 7.55 -19.85
N ALA A 68 -9.84 6.80 -19.25
CA ALA A 68 -11.27 7.05 -19.44
C ALA A 68 -11.75 8.35 -18.76
N MET A 69 -11.09 8.74 -17.66
CA MET A 69 -11.53 9.84 -16.77
C MET A 69 -10.44 10.87 -16.48
N ALA A 70 -9.35 10.87 -17.26
CA ALA A 70 -8.25 11.83 -17.14
C ALA A 70 -7.63 12.09 -18.53
N GLU A 71 -6.93 13.21 -18.70
CA GLU A 71 -6.35 13.61 -19.98
C GLU A 71 -5.16 12.74 -20.40
N LYS A 72 -4.36 12.26 -19.43
CA LYS A 72 -3.15 11.47 -19.68
C LYS A 72 -2.86 10.49 -18.54
N PHE A 73 -2.18 9.39 -18.88
CA PHE A 73 -1.66 8.47 -17.88
C PHE A 73 -0.42 9.07 -17.22
N ASN A 74 -0.45 9.30 -15.91
CA ASN A 74 0.71 9.74 -15.12
C ASN A 74 1.50 8.51 -14.64
N ILE A 75 2.24 7.88 -15.54
CA ILE A 75 3.09 6.72 -15.22
C ILE A 75 4.53 7.20 -15.03
N PRO A 76 5.21 6.82 -13.93
CA PRO A 76 6.62 7.13 -13.76
C PRO A 76 7.45 6.58 -14.94
N GLY A 77 8.25 7.43 -15.58
CA GLY A 77 9.16 7.02 -16.67
C GLY A 77 10.42 6.30 -16.16
N THR A 78 10.62 6.24 -14.86
CA THR A 78 11.78 5.62 -14.21
C THR A 78 11.63 4.10 -14.16
N ARG A 79 12.44 3.40 -14.95
CA ARG A 79 12.59 1.93 -14.91
C ARG A 79 13.93 1.49 -14.32
N THR A 80 14.78 2.44 -13.94
CA THR A 80 16.10 2.18 -13.39
C THR A 80 15.97 1.71 -11.95
N ILE A 81 16.44 0.50 -11.68
CA ILE A 81 16.66 0.03 -10.32
C ILE A 81 17.97 0.66 -9.84
N ASP A 82 17.88 1.69 -9.01
CA ASP A 82 19.04 2.36 -8.44
C ASP A 82 19.30 1.91 -7.00
N ARG A 83 20.49 2.24 -6.49
CA ARG A 83 20.89 1.87 -5.12
C ARG A 83 19.95 2.48 -4.08
N LYS A 84 19.40 3.68 -4.34
CA LYS A 84 18.45 4.34 -3.44
C LYS A 84 17.14 3.55 -3.33
N LEU A 85 16.61 3.05 -4.44
CA LEU A 85 15.41 2.21 -4.46
C LEU A 85 15.63 0.89 -3.71
N ILE A 86 16.76 0.21 -3.94
CA ILE A 86 17.07 -1.05 -3.26
C ILE A 86 17.15 -0.85 -1.75
N VAL A 87 17.91 0.17 -1.32
CA VAL A 87 18.07 0.47 0.12
C VAL A 87 16.75 0.88 0.74
N GLY A 88 15.97 1.74 0.06
CA GLY A 88 14.65 2.16 0.53
C GLY A 88 13.66 1.01 0.63
N ALA A 89 13.62 0.12 -0.37
CA ALA A 89 12.75 -1.06 -0.37
C ALA A 89 13.12 -2.04 0.76
N ALA A 90 14.41 -2.26 1.02
CA ALA A 90 14.88 -3.09 2.12
C ALA A 90 14.48 -2.50 3.48
N LEU A 91 14.73 -1.20 3.71
CA LEU A 91 14.35 -0.52 4.95
C LEU A 91 12.83 -0.54 5.17
N PHE A 92 12.05 -0.28 4.12
CA PHE A 92 10.60 -0.35 4.17
C PHE A 92 10.10 -1.77 4.47
N GLY A 93 10.67 -2.80 3.84
CA GLY A 93 10.32 -4.19 4.08
C GLY A 93 10.61 -4.65 5.51
N VAL A 94 11.76 -4.26 6.07
CA VAL A 94 12.10 -4.52 7.48
C VAL A 94 11.10 -3.83 8.42
N GLY A 95 10.80 -2.55 8.18
CA GLY A 95 9.82 -1.82 8.99
C GLY A 95 8.42 -2.42 8.92
N TRP A 96 7.97 -2.83 7.73
CA TRP A 96 6.71 -3.50 7.53
C TRP A 96 6.64 -4.84 8.28
N GLY A 97 7.70 -5.64 8.24
CA GLY A 97 7.74 -6.93 8.92
C GLY A 97 7.75 -6.81 10.44
N LEU A 98 8.42 -5.78 10.98
CA LEU A 98 8.45 -5.51 12.42
C LEU A 98 7.11 -4.96 12.93
N ALA A 99 6.55 -3.95 12.25
CA ALA A 99 5.31 -3.30 12.70
C ALA A 99 4.06 -4.14 12.39
N GLY A 100 4.08 -4.88 11.29
CA GLY A 100 2.91 -5.54 10.72
C GLY A 100 1.92 -4.57 10.05
N LEU A 101 2.37 -3.35 9.73
CA LEU A 101 1.52 -2.28 9.19
C LEU A 101 2.09 -1.74 7.88
N CYS A 102 1.22 -1.51 6.91
CA CYS A 102 1.50 -0.77 5.68
C CYS A 102 0.74 0.56 5.66
N PRO A 103 1.15 1.55 4.84
CA PRO A 103 0.56 2.90 4.86
C PRO A 103 -0.96 2.93 4.69
N GLY A 104 -1.50 2.12 3.77
CA GLY A 104 -2.94 2.02 3.52
C GLY A 104 -3.70 1.44 4.73
N PRO A 105 -3.39 0.21 5.16
CA PRO A 105 -4.00 -0.37 6.36
C PRO A 105 -3.78 0.43 7.64
N ALA A 106 -2.63 1.09 7.80
CA ALA A 106 -2.34 1.91 8.97
C ALA A 106 -3.31 3.09 9.12
N LEU A 107 -3.70 3.72 8.01
CA LEU A 107 -4.71 4.78 8.05
C LEU A 107 -6.10 4.25 8.44
N GLY A 108 -6.47 3.05 8.00
CA GLY A 108 -7.71 2.39 8.42
C GLY A 108 -7.66 1.91 9.88
N ALA A 109 -6.51 1.40 10.31
CA ALA A 109 -6.27 0.89 11.66
C ALA A 109 -6.33 2.00 12.73
N LEU A 110 -6.19 3.28 12.36
CA LEU A 110 -6.43 4.40 13.28
C LEU A 110 -7.82 4.36 13.92
N VAL A 111 -8.81 3.75 13.25
CA VAL A 111 -10.18 3.61 13.77
C VAL A 111 -10.30 2.44 14.75
N ILE A 112 -9.48 1.39 14.58
CA ILE A 112 -9.54 0.16 15.40
C ILE A 112 -8.57 0.26 16.58
N GLU A 113 -7.29 0.51 16.30
CA GLU A 113 -6.19 0.61 17.27
C GLU A 113 -5.44 1.94 17.11
N PRO A 114 -5.99 3.06 17.61
CA PRO A 114 -5.46 4.40 17.35
C PRO A 114 -4.05 4.62 17.89
N MET A 115 -3.67 3.98 19.00
CA MET A 115 -2.35 4.16 19.62
C MET A 115 -1.22 3.56 18.77
N PRO A 116 -1.19 2.24 18.48
CA PRO A 116 -0.16 1.64 17.63
C PRO A 116 -0.15 2.22 16.21
N ALA A 117 -1.34 2.40 15.61
CA ALA A 117 -1.45 2.96 14.26
C ALA A 117 -1.02 4.43 14.23
N GLY A 118 -1.35 5.21 15.25
CA GLY A 118 -0.95 6.62 15.38
C GLY A 118 0.56 6.78 15.45
N ILE A 119 1.24 5.97 16.26
CA ILE A 119 2.71 5.98 16.36
C ILE A 119 3.34 5.64 15.01
N PHE A 120 2.83 4.61 14.31
CA PHE A 120 3.31 4.25 12.99
C PHE A 120 3.13 5.38 11.97
N VAL A 121 1.92 5.95 11.91
CA VAL A 121 1.58 7.03 10.96
C VAL A 121 2.42 8.27 11.22
N LEU A 122 2.61 8.67 12.49
CA LEU A 122 3.47 9.80 12.84
C LEU A 122 4.93 9.54 12.45
N SER A 123 5.44 8.34 12.73
CA SER A 123 6.81 7.95 12.37
C SER A 123 7.02 7.92 10.86
N MET A 124 6.03 7.43 10.11
CA MET A 124 6.02 7.42 8.65
C MET A 124 6.04 8.85 8.09
N ILE A 125 5.17 9.74 8.60
CA ILE A 125 5.13 11.15 8.18
C ILE A 125 6.45 11.84 8.51
N ALA A 126 7.00 11.62 9.69
CA ALA A 126 8.31 12.18 10.09
C ALA A 126 9.42 11.70 9.14
N GLY A 127 9.47 10.41 8.82
CA GLY A 127 10.44 9.87 7.86
C GLY A 127 10.31 10.48 6.46
N MET A 128 9.09 10.62 5.95
CA MET A 128 8.83 11.28 4.66
C MET A 128 9.22 12.77 4.68
N ALA A 129 8.94 13.48 5.78
CA ALA A 129 9.30 14.88 5.94
C ALA A 129 10.82 15.08 6.01
N ILE A 130 11.53 14.23 6.75
CA ILE A 130 12.99 14.24 6.85
C ILE A 130 13.61 13.96 5.48
N HIS A 131 13.14 12.92 4.78
CA HIS A 131 13.63 12.58 3.44
C HIS A 131 13.45 13.75 2.46
N ARG A 132 12.28 14.40 2.49
CA ARG A 132 11.99 15.58 1.67
C ARG A 132 12.84 16.80 2.04
N ALA A 133 13.07 17.04 3.33
CA ALA A 133 13.89 18.15 3.81
C ALA A 133 15.38 17.95 3.49
N ALA A 134 15.88 16.71 3.59
CA ALA A 134 17.25 16.34 3.28
C ALA A 134 17.55 16.27 1.76
N LYS A 135 16.53 16.37 0.90
CA LYS A 135 16.63 16.17 -0.57
C LYS A 135 17.37 14.88 -0.98
N LEU A 136 17.25 13.83 -0.16
CA LEU A 136 17.77 12.50 -0.48
C LEU A 136 16.96 11.88 -1.62
#